data_AF-A0A3S0ZRM1-F1
#
_entry.id   AF-A0A3S0ZRM1-F1
#
_cell.length_a   1.000
_cell.length_b   1.000
_cell.length_c   1.000
_cell.angle_alpha   90.00
_cell.angle_beta   90.00
_cell.angle_gamma   90.00
#
_symmetry.space_group_name_H-M   'P 1'
#
loop_
_entity.id
_entity.type
_entity.pdbx_description
1 polymer ?
#
loop_
_entity_poly.entity_id
_entity_poly.type
_entity_poly.pdbx_seq_one_letter_code
_entity_poly.pdbx_strand_id
1 'polypeptide(L)' 'MRHASYDGAQGCYIEAALDVIADKWKGVILYHLLNEPKRFNELKRTFPELSQRILTRQLRELEDDGVTIPHE' A
#
# COMPACT_ATOMS: atom_id res chain seq x y z
N MET A 1 -9.05 9.48 -7.26
CA MET A 1 -10.52 9.62 -7.15
C MET A 1 -10.99 8.19 -7.21
N ARG A 2 -11.35 7.58 -6.06
CA ARG A 2 -11.67 6.14 -6.07
C ARG A 2 -12.98 5.91 -6.80
N HIS A 3 -12.95 5.11 -7.86
CA HIS A 3 -14.16 4.74 -8.61
C HIS A 3 -14.84 3.56 -7.92
N ALA A 4 -16.18 3.53 -7.99
CA ALA A 4 -16.98 2.46 -7.39
C ALA A 4 -16.93 1.14 -8.20
N SER A 5 -16.58 1.19 -9.49
CA SER A 5 -16.28 0.01 -10.31
C SER A 5 -15.28 0.34 -11.42
N TYR A 6 -14.54 -0.68 -11.86
CA TYR A 6 -13.58 -0.62 -12.98
C TYR A 6 -13.92 -1.67 -14.07
N ASP A 7 -15.19 -2.08 -14.15
CA ASP A 7 -15.68 -3.26 -14.89
C ASP A 7 -16.26 -2.96 -16.28
N GLY A 8 -16.26 -1.71 -16.72
CA GLY A 8 -16.78 -1.29 -18.04
C GLY A 8 -15.75 -0.63 -18.93
N ALA A 9 -16.13 -0.34 -20.19
CA ALA A 9 -15.33 0.35 -21.21
C ALA A 9 -14.79 1.76 -20.83
N GLN A 10 -14.99 2.19 -19.58
CA GLN A 10 -14.52 3.46 -19.00
C GLN A 10 -13.66 3.27 -17.73
N GLY A 11 -13.44 2.03 -17.26
CA GLY A 11 -12.55 1.73 -16.14
C GLY A 11 -11.20 1.24 -16.65
N CYS A 12 -10.17 2.06 -16.58
CA CYS A 12 -8.84 1.62 -16.97
C CYS A 12 -8.25 0.75 -15.85
N TYR A 13 -7.87 -0.50 -16.14
CA TYR A 13 -7.20 -1.37 -15.18
C TYR A 13 -5.90 -0.74 -14.62
N ILE A 14 -5.25 0.12 -15.40
CA ILE A 14 -4.10 0.91 -14.93
C ILE A 14 -4.54 1.93 -13.88
N GLU A 15 -5.68 2.61 -14.07
CA GLU A 15 -6.22 3.53 -13.06
C GLU A 15 -6.61 2.78 -11.78
N ALA A 16 -7.20 1.59 -11.91
CA ALA A 16 -7.50 0.73 -10.77
C ALA A 16 -6.24 0.40 -9.95
N ALA A 17 -5.16 0.01 -10.64
CA ALA A 17 -3.88 -0.25 -9.99
C ALA A 17 -3.30 1.02 -9.35
N LEU A 18 -3.35 2.15 -10.04
CA LEU A 18 -2.85 3.44 -9.54
C LEU A 18 -3.64 3.94 -8.33
N ASP A 19 -4.96 3.75 -8.27
CA ASP A 19 -5.75 4.12 -7.08
C ASP A 19 -5.36 3.33 -5.82
N VAL A 20 -4.74 2.16 -6.01
CA VAL A 20 -4.18 1.36 -4.92
C VAL A 20 -2.75 1.79 -4.60
N ILE A 21 -1.85 1.93 -5.59
CA ILE A 21 -0.40 2.04 -5.35
C ILE A 21 0.22 3.43 -5.54
N ALA A 22 -0.49 4.40 -6.15
CA ALA A 22 0.07 5.70 -6.54
C ALA A 22 0.38 6.63 -5.36
N ASP A 23 0.01 6.23 -4.14
CA ASP A 23 0.41 6.93 -2.93
C ASP A 23 1.94 6.91 -2.78
N LYS A 24 2.51 8.05 -2.36
CA LYS A 24 3.97 8.27 -2.26
C LYS A 24 4.71 7.12 -1.57
N TRP A 25 4.09 6.48 -0.59
CA TRP A 25 4.73 5.48 0.27
C TRP A 25 4.35 4.05 -0.06
N LYS A 26 3.18 3.78 -0.64
CA LYS A 26 2.70 2.41 -0.84
C LYS A 26 3.63 1.59 -1.74
N GLY A 27 4.05 2.14 -2.89
CA GLY A 27 4.98 1.45 -3.78
C GLY A 27 6.32 1.08 -3.12
N VAL A 28 6.88 2.00 -2.32
CA VAL A 28 8.16 1.75 -1.63
C VAL A 28 7.98 0.77 -0.47
N ILE A 29 6.89 0.89 0.30
CA ILE A 29 6.54 -0.07 1.36
C ILE A 29 6.44 -1.48 0.78
N LEU A 30 5.69 -1.64 -0.32
CA LEU A 30 5.52 -2.93 -1.00
C LEU A 30 6.86 -3.48 -1.50
N TYR A 31 7.71 -2.64 -2.10
CA TYR A 31 9.05 -3.05 -2.52
C TYR A 31 9.86 -3.69 -1.38
N HIS A 32 9.79 -3.15 -0.17
CA HIS A 32 10.49 -3.72 0.99
C HIS A 32 9.84 -4.98 1.54
N LEU A 33 8.56 -5.23 1.26
CA LEU A 33 7.82 -6.43 1.67
C LEU A 33 7.85 -7.56 0.62
N LEU A 34 8.27 -7.28 -0.62
CA LEU A 34 8.34 -8.29 -1.69
C LEU A 34 9.25 -9.48 -1.38
N ASN A 35 10.33 -9.24 -0.64
CA ASN A 35 11.32 -10.28 -0.35
C ASN A 35 10.97 -11.11 0.89
N GLU A 36 10.52 -10.44 1.95
CA GLU A 36 10.23 -11.08 3.24
C GLU A 36 9.21 -10.25 4.04
N PRO A 37 8.40 -10.90 4.90
CA PRO A 37 7.59 -10.20 5.89
C PRO A 37 8.47 -9.35 6.81
N LYS A 38 8.00 -8.15 7.18
CA LYS A 38 8.70 -7.25 8.11
C LYS A 38 7.77 -6.83 9.23
N ARG A 39 8.26 -6.85 10.47
CA ARG A 39 7.53 -6.23 11.58
C ARG A 39 7.50 -4.72 11.41
N PHE A 40 6.47 -4.09 11.99
CA PHE A 40 6.27 -2.65 11.88
C PHE A 40 7.52 -1.82 12.23
N ASN A 41 8.21 -2.16 13.32
CA ASN A 41 9.40 -1.41 13.75
C ASN A 41 10.60 -1.58 12.81
N GLU A 42 10.70 -2.71 12.11
CA GLU A 42 11.75 -2.95 11.12
C GLU A 42 11.48 -2.09 9.89
N LEU A 43 10.24 -2.08 9.41
CA LEU A 43 9.81 -1.21 8.32
C LEU A 43 9.93 0.27 8.68
N LYS A 44 9.61 0.65 9.92
CA LYS A 44 9.72 2.04 10.38
C LYS A 44 11.17 2.53 10.43
N ARG A 45 12.14 1.65 10.70
CA ARG A 45 13.57 1.97 10.66
C ARG A 45 14.07 2.23 9.24
N THR A 46 13.47 1.59 8.24
CA THR A 46 13.78 1.84 6.81
C THR A 46 13.34 3.23 6.37
N PHE A 47 12.29 3.78 6.97
CA PHE A 47 11.74 5.10 6.63
C PHE A 47 11.74 6.05 7.85
N PRO A 48 12.91 6.52 8.32
CA PRO A 48 12.99 7.33 9.54
C PRO A 48 12.12 8.60 9.47
N GLU A 49 12.08 9.27 8.32
CA GLU A 49 11.32 10.49 8.05
C GLU A 49 9.79 10.28 8.05
N LEU A 50 9.30 9.05 7.90
CA LEU A 50 7.89 8.80 7.58
C LEU A 50 6.87 9.05 8.71
N SER A 51 7.17 9.39 9.96
CA SER A 51 6.20 9.28 11.07
C SER A 51 5.55 7.88 11.23
N GLN A 52 5.15 7.51 12.45
CA GLN A 52 4.46 6.23 12.66
C GLN A 52 3.04 6.26 12.13
N ARG A 53 2.32 7.37 12.33
CA ARG A 53 0.91 7.52 11.95
C ARG A 53 0.68 7.32 10.46
N ILE A 54 1.54 7.88 9.61
CA ILE A 54 1.42 7.72 8.15
C ILE A 54 1.73 6.27 7.76
N LEU A 55 2.80 5.68 8.29
CA LEU A 55 3.13 4.28 8.00
C LEU A 55 1.99 3.33 8.37
N THR A 56 1.40 3.49 9.57
CA THR A 56 0.24 2.69 10.01
C THR A 56 -0.95 2.88 9.07
N ARG A 57 -1.25 4.13 8.67
CA ARG A 57 -2.36 4.39 7.75
C ARG A 57 -2.16 3.70 6.41
N GLN A 58 -0.97 3.80 5.83
CA GLN A 58 -0.66 3.24 4.52
C GLN A 58 -0.68 1.71 4.53
N LEU A 59 -0.20 1.08 5.60
CA LEU A 59 -0.31 -0.38 5.78
C LEU A 59 -1.77 -0.83 5.90
N ARG A 60 -2.59 -0.13 6.70
CA ARG A 60 -4.03 -0.43 6.80
C ARG A 60 -4.75 -0.29 5.47
N GLU A 61 -4.47 0.78 4.72
CA GLU A 61 -5.05 0.95 3.38
C GLU A 61 -4.63 -0.18 2.43
N LEU A 62 -3.38 -0.66 2.50
CA LEU A 62 -2.94 -1.82 1.71
C LEU A 62 -3.59 -3.14 2.16
N GLU A 63 -3.87 -3.31 3.46
CA GLU A 63 -4.63 -4.43 3.99
C GLU A 63 -6.10 -4.39 3.55
N ASP A 64 -6.75 -3.22 3.64
CA ASP A 64 -8.12 -2.98 3.19
C ASP A 64 -8.27 -3.20 1.67
N ASP A 65 -7.26 -2.81 0.89
CA ASP A 65 -7.18 -3.03 -0.55
C ASP A 65 -6.80 -4.50 -0.91
N GLY A 66 -6.51 -5.36 0.08
CA GLY A 66 -6.16 -6.77 -0.10
C GLY A 66 -4.77 -7.04 -0.67
N VAL A 67 -3.89 -6.04 -0.67
CA VAL A 67 -2.52 -6.14 -1.22
C VAL A 67 -1.55 -6.73 -0.22
N THR A 68 -1.77 -6.50 1.08
CA THR A 68 -0.97 -7.05 2.17
C THR A 68 -1.86 -7.74 3.20
N ILE A 69 -1.29 -8.68 3.95
CA ILE A 69 -1.96 -9.33 5.08
C ILE A 69 -1.10 -9.24 6.34
N PRO A 70 -1.71 -9.20 7.54
CA PRO A 70 -0.97 -9.38 8.78
C PRO A 70 -0.23 -10.72 8.78
N HIS A 71 0.98 -10.71 9.31
CA HIS A 71 1.82 -11.91 9.45
C HIS A 71 2.06 -12.18 10.95
N GLU A 72 2.00 -13.45 11.35
CA GLU A 72 2.27 -13.93 12.72
C GLU A 72 3.76 -13.83 13.09
#